data_AF-A0A656HE43-F1
#
_entry.id   AF-A0A656HE43-F1
#
_cell.length_a   1.000
_cell.length_b   1.000
_cell.length_c   1.000
_cell.angle_alpha   90.00
_cell.angle_beta   90.00
_cell.angle_gamma   90.00
#
_symmetry.space_group_name_H-M   'P 1'
#
loop_
_entity.id
_entity.type
_entity.pdbx_description
1 polymer ?
#
loop_
_entity_poly.entity_id
_entity_poly.type
_entity_poly.pdbx_seq_one_letter_code
_entity_poly.pdbx_strand_id
1 'polypeptide(L)'
;MEQKNTPDQLSAAKDSPDVVANWVFSLLPIGVAFVFYVVFISATSLENANVFIAYGAAAAFVGLETYWIMYGLRKKYLGTVVMGLVGIAITLGLLYLYLSIAGK
;
A
#
# COMPACT_ATOMS: atom_id res chain seq x y z
N MET A 1 27.28 -30.93 -15.82
CA MET A 1 27.38 -30.83 -14.35
C MET A 1 26.21 -29.97 -13.90
N GLU A 2 25.18 -30.60 -13.34
CA GLU A 2 23.98 -29.90 -12.88
C GLU A 2 24.33 -29.22 -11.55
N GLN A 3 24.44 -27.89 -11.56
CA GLN A 3 24.65 -27.14 -10.32
C GLN A 3 23.37 -27.19 -9.49
N LYS A 4 23.33 -28.15 -8.57
CA LYS A 4 22.28 -28.25 -7.55
C LYS A 4 22.48 -27.09 -6.57
N ASN A 5 21.78 -26.00 -6.79
CA ASN A 5 21.79 -24.85 -5.88
C ASN A 5 21.30 -25.30 -4.48
N THR A 6 22.14 -25.08 -3.47
CA THR A 6 21.85 -25.35 -2.06
C THR A 6 20.65 -24.50 -1.61
N PRO A 7 19.73 -25.01 -0.75
CA PRO A 7 18.56 -24.25 -0.29
C PRO A 7 18.88 -22.84 0.21
N ASP A 8 20.04 -22.66 0.83
CA ASP A 8 20.57 -21.40 1.38
C ASP A 8 20.74 -20.31 0.30
N GLN A 9 21.18 -20.71 -0.91
CA GLN A 9 21.38 -19.83 -2.06
C GLN A 9 20.04 -19.36 -2.68
N LEU A 10 19.01 -20.21 -2.60
CA LEU A 10 17.67 -19.87 -3.09
C LEU A 10 16.95 -18.88 -2.15
N SER A 11 17.25 -18.93 -0.85
CA SER A 11 16.78 -17.96 0.15
C SER A 11 17.50 -16.60 0.05
N ALA A 12 18.80 -16.58 -0.25
CA ALA A 12 19.57 -15.34 -0.36
C ALA A 12 19.15 -14.47 -1.57
N ALA A 13 18.80 -15.10 -2.71
CA ALA A 13 18.32 -14.41 -3.91
C ALA A 13 16.93 -13.75 -3.75
N LYS A 14 16.20 -14.06 -2.67
CA LYS A 14 14.84 -13.58 -2.39
C LYS A 14 14.83 -12.30 -1.55
N ASP A 15 15.97 -11.97 -0.95
CA ASP A 15 16.17 -10.84 -0.02
C ASP A 15 16.96 -9.70 -0.67
N SER A 16 17.15 -9.76 -1.99
CA SER A 16 17.92 -8.79 -2.77
C SER A 16 17.22 -7.42 -2.81
N PRO A 17 17.98 -6.30 -2.71
CA PRO A 17 17.46 -4.93 -2.87
C PRO A 17 16.71 -4.73 -4.19
N ASP A 18 16.96 -5.59 -5.18
CA ASP A 18 16.24 -5.64 -6.46
C ASP A 18 14.73 -5.88 -6.29
N VAL A 19 14.29 -6.65 -5.29
CA VAL A 19 12.85 -6.91 -5.05
C VAL A 19 12.14 -5.64 -4.59
N VAL A 20 12.79 -4.87 -3.71
CA VAL A 20 12.25 -3.59 -3.22
C VAL A 20 12.24 -2.56 -4.35
N ALA A 21 13.33 -2.47 -5.12
CA ALA A 21 13.42 -1.57 -6.26
C ALA A 21 12.34 -1.87 -7.31
N ASN A 22 12.18 -3.14 -7.72
CA ASN A 22 11.17 -3.53 -8.70
C ASN A 22 9.74 -3.24 -8.20
N TRP A 23 9.50 -3.37 -6.90
CA TRP A 23 8.24 -2.99 -6.27
C TRP A 23 8.00 -1.47 -6.29
N VAL A 24 8.98 -0.65 -5.90
CA VAL A 24 8.87 0.82 -5.99
C VAL A 24 8.60 1.24 -7.42
N PHE A 25 9.28 0.62 -8.40
CA PHE A 25 9.02 0.86 -9.82
C PHE A 25 7.61 0.43 -10.24
N SER A 26 7.06 -0.66 -9.71
CA SER A 26 5.68 -1.08 -9.96
C SER A 26 4.62 -0.13 -9.38
N LEU A 27 4.98 0.65 -8.35
CA LEU A 27 4.12 1.65 -7.73
C LEU A 27 4.08 2.98 -8.47
N LEU A 28 5.09 3.29 -9.30
CA LEU A 28 5.10 4.52 -10.11
C LEU A 28 3.82 4.71 -10.94
N PRO A 29 3.34 3.75 -11.75
CA PRO A 29 2.12 3.94 -12.52
C PRO A 29 0.88 4.17 -11.63
N ILE A 30 0.83 3.52 -10.46
CA ILE A 30 -0.26 3.70 -9.48
C ILE A 30 -0.19 5.10 -8.87
N GLY A 31 1.01 5.57 -8.50
CA GLY A 31 1.23 6.91 -7.96
C GLY A 31 0.89 7.99 -8.99
N VAL A 32 1.28 7.81 -10.25
CA VAL A 32 0.89 8.71 -11.34
C VAL A 32 -0.62 8.74 -11.50
N ALA A 33 -1.30 7.59 -11.55
CA ALA A 33 -2.75 7.52 -11.63
C ALA A 33 -3.43 8.20 -10.43
N PHE A 34 -2.88 8.06 -9.23
CA PHE A 34 -3.36 8.72 -8.02
C PHE A 34 -3.24 10.25 -8.09
N VAL A 35 -2.13 10.78 -8.61
CA VAL A 35 -1.97 12.22 -8.83
C VAL A 35 -3.02 12.74 -9.82
N PHE A 36 -3.21 12.06 -10.95
CA PHE A 36 -4.25 12.42 -11.92
C PHE A 36 -5.64 12.39 -11.30
N TYR A 37 -5.93 11.39 -10.47
CA TYR A 37 -7.17 11.29 -9.72
C TYR A 37 -7.40 12.52 -8.81
N VAL A 38 -6.40 12.89 -8.00
CA VAL A 38 -6.51 14.05 -7.09
C VAL A 38 -6.69 15.35 -7.88
N VAL A 39 -5.89 15.57 -8.92
CA VAL A 39 -5.99 16.76 -9.79
C VAL A 39 -7.35 16.82 -10.46
N PHE A 40 -7.85 15.71 -10.98
CA PHE A 40 -9.15 15.62 -11.63
C PHE A 40 -10.28 15.98 -10.66
N ILE A 41 -10.34 15.34 -9.49
CA ILE A 41 -11.38 15.62 -8.49
C ILE A 41 -11.30 17.09 -8.02
N SER A 42 -10.10 17.62 -7.83
CA SER A 42 -9.89 19.01 -7.39
C SER A 42 -10.30 20.03 -8.46
N ALA A 43 -10.15 19.69 -9.74
CA ALA A 43 -10.56 20.53 -10.86
C ALA A 43 -12.08 20.47 -11.14
N THR A 44 -12.79 19.48 -10.57
CA THR A 44 -14.23 19.33 -10.73
C THR A 44 -15.01 20.00 -9.59
N SER A 45 -16.09 20.71 -9.92
CA SER A 45 -17.02 21.30 -8.93
C SER A 45 -17.97 20.26 -8.33
N LEU A 46 -17.42 19.20 -7.75
CA LEU A 46 -18.20 18.19 -7.04
C LEU A 46 -18.50 18.69 -5.62
N GLU A 47 -19.77 18.61 -5.22
CA GLU A 47 -20.26 19.00 -3.88
C GLU A 47 -19.49 18.31 -2.74
N ASN A 48 -18.94 17.12 -3.00
CA ASN A 48 -18.22 16.30 -2.02
C ASN A 48 -16.79 15.94 -2.47
N ALA A 49 -16.10 16.80 -3.23
CA ALA A 49 -14.75 16.53 -3.75
C ALA A 49 -13.76 16.05 -2.66
N ASN A 50 -13.82 16.64 -1.47
CA ASN A 50 -12.95 16.29 -0.35
C ASN A 50 -13.17 14.86 0.18
N VAL A 51 -14.42 14.38 0.13
CA VAL A 51 -14.77 13.02 0.55
C VAL A 51 -14.16 12.00 -0.42
N PHE A 52 -14.23 12.27 -1.72
CA PHE A 52 -13.57 11.42 -2.73
C PHE A 52 -12.07 11.36 -2.49
N ILE A 53 -11.41 12.52 -2.31
CA ILE A 53 -9.97 12.58 -2.01
C ILE A 53 -9.63 11.77 -0.75
N ALA A 54 -10.45 11.83 0.30
CA ALA A 54 -10.25 11.05 1.52
C ALA A 54 -10.35 9.53 1.27
N TYR A 55 -11.34 9.08 0.49
CA TYR A 55 -11.44 7.67 0.07
C TYR A 55 -10.24 7.22 -0.76
N GLY A 56 -9.80 8.05 -1.72
CA GLY A 56 -8.62 7.76 -2.53
C GLY A 56 -7.36 7.64 -1.69
N ALA A 57 -7.15 8.56 -0.75
CA ALA A 57 -6.02 8.52 0.18
C ALA A 57 -6.06 7.25 1.03
N ALA A 58 -7.22 6.91 1.62
CA ALA A 58 -7.38 5.69 2.40
C ALA A 58 -7.09 4.43 1.57
N ALA A 59 -7.54 4.37 0.31
CA ALA A 59 -7.26 3.24 -0.58
C ALA A 59 -5.76 3.10 -0.87
N ALA A 60 -5.04 4.22 -1.06
CA ALA A 60 -3.59 4.21 -1.27
C ALA A 60 -2.83 3.68 -0.04
N PHE A 61 -3.19 4.15 1.16
CA PHE A 61 -2.58 3.67 2.41
C PHE A 61 -2.91 2.20 2.68
N VAL A 62 -4.16 1.77 2.51
CA VAL A 62 -4.53 0.36 2.68
C VAL A 62 -3.79 -0.54 1.68
N GLY A 63 -3.62 -0.09 0.43
CA GLY A 63 -2.81 -0.81 -0.56
C GLY A 63 -1.36 -0.99 -0.12
N LEU A 64 -0.76 0.06 0.46
CA LEU A 64 0.61 0.01 0.99
C LEU A 64 0.72 -0.94 2.19
N GLU A 65 -0.20 -0.88 3.15
CA GLU A 65 -0.21 -1.77 4.32
C GLU A 65 -0.45 -3.23 3.95
N THR A 66 -1.30 -3.48 2.93
CA THR A 66 -1.54 -4.83 2.38
C THR A 66 -0.25 -5.45 1.84
N TYR A 67 0.66 -4.65 1.28
CA TYR A 67 1.98 -5.13 0.88
C TYR A 67 2.82 -5.60 2.07
N TRP A 68 2.89 -4.82 3.15
CA TRP A 68 3.63 -5.20 4.37
C TRP A 68 3.08 -6.48 4.98
N ILE A 69 1.76 -6.68 4.91
CA ILE A 69 1.11 -7.94 5.30
C ILE A 69 1.58 -9.09 4.40
N MET A 70 1.49 -8.95 3.07
CA MET A 70 1.93 -10.00 2.15
C MET A 70 3.44 -10.32 2.26
N TYR A 71 4.27 -9.30 2.46
CA TYR A 71 5.70 -9.44 2.69
C TYR A 71 5.98 -10.16 4.01
N GLY A 72 5.33 -9.74 5.10
CA GLY A 72 5.43 -10.37 6.41
C GLY A 72 4.99 -11.84 6.38
N LEU A 73 3.91 -12.15 5.66
CA LEU A 73 3.44 -13.53 5.43
C LEU A 73 4.47 -14.37 4.65
N ARG A 74 5.07 -13.82 3.59
CA ARG A 74 6.09 -14.54 2.79
C ARG A 74 7.36 -14.83 3.59
N LYS A 75 7.76 -13.94 4.49
CA LYS A 75 8.96 -14.10 5.33
C LYS A 75 8.70 -14.68 6.72
N LYS A 76 7.46 -15.06 7.03
CA LYS A 76 7.01 -15.55 8.35
C LYS A 76 7.30 -14.57 9.50
N TYR A 77 7.36 -13.27 9.20
CA TYR A 77 7.50 -12.20 10.20
C TYR A 77 6.12 -11.72 10.65
N LEU A 78 5.60 -12.36 11.70
CA LEU A 78 4.31 -12.03 12.30
C LEU A 78 4.21 -10.57 12.75
N GLY A 79 5.29 -9.98 13.25
CA GLY A 79 5.31 -8.57 13.67
C GLY A 79 4.97 -7.59 12.56
N THR A 80 5.50 -7.82 11.35
CA THR A 80 5.22 -6.97 10.17
C THR A 80 3.77 -7.11 9.71
N VAL A 81 3.18 -8.30 9.84
CA VAL A 81 1.76 -8.55 9.52
C VAL A 81 0.85 -7.81 10.49
N VAL A 82 1.12 -7.90 11.79
CA VAL A 82 0.34 -7.21 12.82
C VAL A 82 0.45 -5.69 12.64
N MET A 83 1.64 -5.17 12.37
CA MET A 83 1.83 -3.75 12.08
C MET A 83 0.98 -3.30 10.87
N GLY A 84 0.98 -4.06 9.78
CA GLY A 84 0.17 -3.74 8.61
C GLY A 84 -1.34 -3.75 8.89
N LEU A 85 -1.82 -4.72 9.68
CA LEU A 85 -3.22 -4.77 10.09
C LEU A 85 -3.61 -3.57 10.97
N VAL A 86 -2.72 -3.15 11.88
CA VAL A 86 -2.90 -1.95 12.70
C VAL A 86 -2.94 -0.70 11.81
N GLY A 87 -2.05 -0.59 10.82
CA GLY A 87 -2.05 0.51 9.85
C GLY A 87 -3.37 0.61 9.08
N ILE A 88 -3.92 -0.52 8.62
CA ILE A 88 -5.24 -0.57 7.97
C ILE A 88 -6.33 -0.12 8.94
N ALA A 89 -6.33 -0.64 10.18
CA ALA A 89 -7.34 -0.28 11.18
C ALA A 89 -7.34 1.22 11.50
N ILE A 90 -6.15 1.82 11.64
CA ILE A 90 -5.99 3.27 11.85
C ILE A 90 -6.49 4.06 10.64
N THR A 91 -6.11 3.64 9.43
CA THR A 91 -6.53 4.31 8.18
C THR A 91 -8.05 4.32 8.04
N LEU A 92 -8.70 3.18 8.26
CA LEU A 92 -10.16 3.07 8.21
C LEU A 92 -10.83 3.85 9.35
N GLY A 93 -10.26 3.85 10.55
CA GLY A 93 -10.75 4.61 11.69
C GLY A 93 -10.70 6.12 11.44
N LEU A 94 -9.59 6.63 10.87
CA LEU A 94 -9.45 8.03 10.49
C LEU A 94 -10.41 8.42 9.37
N LEU A 95 -10.57 7.56 8.35
CA LEU A 95 -11.55 7.79 7.29
C LEU A 95 -12.97 7.87 7.86
N TYR A 96 -13.34 6.92 8.72
CA TYR A 96 -14.66 6.93 9.37
C TYR A 96 -14.88 8.20 10.19
N LEU A 97 -13.89 8.60 10.99
CA LEU A 97 -13.94 9.83 11.77
C LEU A 97 -14.10 11.06 10.87
N TYR A 98 -13.34 11.13 9.79
CA TYR A 98 -13.42 12.20 8.79
C TYR A 98 -14.81 12.29 8.18
N LEU A 99 -15.39 11.16 7.75
CA LEU A 99 -16.75 11.10 7.19
C LEU A 99 -17.81 11.47 8.23
N SER A 100 -17.65 11.06 9.49
CA SER A 100 -18.58 11.40 10.56
C SER A 100 -18.58 12.88 10.90
N ILE A 101 -17.48 13.58 10.66
CA ILE A 101 -17.36 15.03 10.89
C ILE A 101 -17.79 15.81 9.63
N ALA A 102 -17.39 15.36 8.45
CA ALA A 102 -17.67 16.01 7.17
C ALA A 102 -19.08 15.75 6.63
N GLY A 103 -19.77 14.70 7.11
CA GLY A 103 -21.17 14.41 6.80
C GLY A 103 -22.18 15.15 7.70
N LYS A 104 -21.72 16.05 8.57
CA LYS A 104 -22.54 17.05 9.28
C LYS A 104 -22.40 18.40 8.60
#